data_AF-A0A524LEX4-F1
#
_entry.id   AF-A0A524LEX4-F1
#
_cell.length_a   1.000
_cell.length_b   1.000
_cell.length_c   1.000
_cell.angle_alpha   90.00
_cell.angle_beta   90.00
_cell.angle_gamma   90.00
#
_symmetry.space_group_name_H-M   'P 1'
#
loop_
_entity.id
_entity.type
_entity.pdbx_description
1 polymer ?
#
loop_
_entity_poly.entity_id
_entity_poly.type
_entity_poly.pdbx_seq_one_letter_code
_entity_poly.pdbx_strand_id
1 'polypeptide(L)'
;MALLERYHVEEVMDRAWPHRAMPSTPLGAILASLPTGVRPMVPVLASGRLVGIVSVPELRNVLDDPEIPPVVIAADLVSGTPAFLEPRDTLYDAVALFQEKGLEAVPVVEDRETLRFVGMLTRSSVYDTLKGHLERMRASLLSEHAGIAAIEEQSELVHLLGAMSSVETGSVERVPVGPELAGRSLREIDYRKTRGAEVLAIQTRERRFLCPPDPSRPLAEGDVLLVLSS
;
A
#
# COMPACT_ATOMS: atom_id res chain seq x y z
N MET A 1 2.38 -30.39 -5.70
CA MET A 1 3.11 -29.21 -6.22
C MET A 1 2.14 -28.06 -6.08
N ALA A 2 2.36 -27.18 -5.11
CA ALA A 2 1.37 -26.17 -4.73
C ALA A 2 1.15 -25.20 -5.90
N LEU A 3 -0.10 -24.78 -6.17
CA LEU A 3 -0.45 -23.92 -7.31
C LEU A 3 0.43 -22.65 -7.41
N LEU A 4 0.81 -22.10 -6.25
CA LEU A 4 1.67 -20.92 -6.12
C LEU A 4 3.09 -21.10 -6.67
N GLU A 5 3.63 -22.32 -6.65
CA GLU A 5 4.98 -22.63 -7.15
C GLU A 5 5.03 -22.66 -8.68
N ARG A 6 3.87 -22.68 -9.34
CA ARG A 6 3.75 -22.77 -10.80
C ARG A 6 3.57 -21.42 -11.49
N TYR A 7 3.15 -20.40 -10.74
CA TYR A 7 2.93 -19.06 -11.26
C TYR A 7 4.09 -18.16 -10.89
N HIS A 8 4.53 -17.37 -11.86
CA HIS A 8 5.56 -16.37 -11.68
C HIS A 8 4.97 -14.97 -11.48
N VAL A 9 5.71 -14.12 -10.77
CA VAL A 9 5.34 -12.73 -10.50
C VAL A 9 5.01 -11.99 -11.79
N GLU A 10 5.74 -12.25 -12.87
CA GLU A 10 5.55 -11.55 -14.15
C GLU A 10 4.19 -11.76 -14.82
N GLU A 11 3.50 -12.85 -14.47
CA GLU A 11 2.18 -13.21 -15.00
C GLU A 11 1.06 -12.41 -14.33
N VAL A 12 1.32 -11.86 -13.14
CA VAL A 12 0.30 -11.22 -12.29
C VAL A 12 0.60 -9.74 -12.02
N MET A 13 1.87 -9.34 -12.07
CA MET A 13 2.26 -7.96 -11.72
C MET A 13 1.61 -6.90 -12.61
N ASP A 14 1.35 -5.73 -12.02
CA ASP A 14 0.97 -4.53 -12.74
C ASP A 14 2.21 -3.77 -13.21
N ARG A 15 2.45 -3.81 -14.52
CA ARG A 15 3.55 -3.09 -15.19
C ARG A 15 3.28 -1.58 -15.32
N ALA A 16 2.02 -1.18 -15.28
CA ALA A 16 1.56 0.18 -15.51
C ALA A 16 1.23 0.92 -14.21
N TRP A 17 1.96 0.62 -13.13
CA TRP A 17 1.72 1.25 -11.82
C TRP A 17 1.81 2.79 -11.90
N PRO A 18 0.71 3.53 -11.66
CA PRO A 18 0.62 4.95 -11.97
C PRO A 18 1.25 5.86 -10.91
N HIS A 19 1.33 5.40 -9.66
CA HIS A 19 1.82 6.20 -8.54
C HIS A 19 3.28 5.87 -8.25
N ARG A 20 4.19 6.79 -8.58
CA ARG A 20 5.65 6.65 -8.36
C ARG A 20 6.20 7.95 -7.81
N ALA A 21 7.25 7.87 -7.00
CA ALA A 21 7.94 9.03 -6.45
C ALA A 21 9.42 9.03 -6.85
N MET A 22 10.02 10.21 -6.91
CA MET A 22 11.47 10.38 -6.87
C MET A 22 11.91 10.60 -5.42
N PRO A 23 13.20 10.39 -5.07
CA PRO A 23 13.70 10.69 -3.73
C PRO A 23 13.38 12.11 -3.26
N SER A 24 13.41 13.08 -4.17
CA SER A 24 13.09 14.49 -3.91
C SER A 24 11.60 14.83 -3.92
N THR A 25 10.72 13.86 -4.19
CA THR A 25 9.28 14.12 -4.25
C THR A 25 8.76 14.46 -2.85
N PRO A 26 8.14 15.64 -2.63
CA PRO A 26 7.56 15.99 -1.34
C PRO A 26 6.43 15.02 -0.95
N LEU A 27 6.34 14.65 0.33
CA LEU A 27 5.29 13.77 0.83
C LEU A 27 3.89 14.30 0.48
N GLY A 28 3.70 15.61 0.56
CA GLY A 28 2.48 16.26 0.10
C GLY A 28 2.08 15.93 -1.34
N ALA A 29 3.04 15.92 -2.27
CA ALA A 29 2.79 15.57 -3.68
C ALA A 29 2.48 14.07 -3.84
N ILE A 30 3.12 13.20 -3.05
CA ILE A 30 2.83 11.76 -3.03
C ILE A 30 1.37 11.56 -2.61
N LEU A 31 0.96 12.13 -1.47
CA LEU A 31 -0.40 11.98 -0.96
C LEU A 31 -1.46 12.62 -1.87
N ALA A 32 -1.13 13.72 -2.56
CA ALA A 32 -1.99 14.33 -3.58
C ALA A 32 -2.27 13.39 -4.74
N SER A 33 -1.28 12.58 -5.12
CA SER A 33 -1.38 11.66 -6.25
C SER A 33 -2.25 10.44 -5.96
N LEU A 34 -2.40 10.07 -4.69
CA LEU A 34 -3.17 8.89 -4.29
C LEU A 34 -4.68 9.17 -4.32
N PRO A 35 -5.50 8.24 -4.85
CA PRO A 35 -6.94 8.32 -4.72
C PRO A 35 -7.38 8.17 -3.26
N THR A 36 -8.56 8.71 -2.93
CA THR A 36 -9.14 8.53 -1.59
C THR A 36 -9.51 7.06 -1.37
N GLY A 37 -9.26 6.54 -0.18
CA GLY A 37 -9.51 5.14 0.19
C GLY A 37 -8.44 4.17 -0.31
N VAL A 38 -7.41 4.66 -1.01
CA VAL A 38 -6.29 3.83 -1.48
C VAL A 38 -5.17 3.86 -0.45
N ARG A 39 -4.63 2.68 -0.16
CA ARG A 39 -3.49 2.52 0.73
C ARG A 39 -2.21 3.03 0.06
N PRO A 40 -1.44 3.92 0.70
CA PRO A 40 -0.15 4.36 0.19
C PRO A 40 0.77 3.17 -0.04
N MET A 41 1.14 2.95 -1.30
CA MET A 41 2.16 1.99 -1.75
C MET A 41 2.85 2.59 -2.97
N VAL A 42 3.82 3.47 -2.73
CA VAL A 42 4.46 4.27 -3.77
C VAL A 42 5.95 3.93 -3.86
N PRO A 43 6.40 3.25 -4.92
CA PRO A 43 7.83 3.00 -5.11
C PRO A 43 8.56 4.32 -5.33
N VAL A 44 9.72 4.46 -4.68
CA VAL A 44 10.64 5.58 -4.82
C VAL A 44 11.74 5.17 -5.79
N LEU A 45 11.88 5.92 -6.88
CA LEU A 45 12.75 5.58 -8.00
C LEU A 45 13.82 6.65 -8.24
N ALA A 46 15.10 6.24 -8.23
CA ALA A 46 16.21 7.07 -8.66
C ALA A 46 16.71 6.58 -10.03
N SER A 47 16.56 7.41 -11.07
CA SER A 47 16.95 7.06 -12.45
C SER A 47 16.33 5.73 -12.94
N GLY A 48 15.09 5.45 -12.54
CA GLY A 48 14.37 4.21 -12.89
C GLY A 48 14.73 2.99 -12.04
N ARG A 49 15.64 3.13 -11.07
CA ARG A 49 15.98 2.08 -10.10
C ARG A 49 15.20 2.25 -8.82
N LEU A 50 14.74 1.15 -8.24
CA LEU A 50 14.11 1.13 -6.93
C LEU A 50 15.12 1.51 -5.85
N VAL A 51 14.80 2.54 -5.08
CA VAL A 51 15.60 2.94 -3.91
C VAL A 51 14.80 2.89 -2.61
N GLY A 52 13.49 2.72 -2.68
CA GLY A 52 12.63 2.68 -1.51
C GLY A 52 11.17 2.50 -1.84
N ILE A 53 10.35 2.44 -0.79
CA ILE A 53 8.90 2.48 -0.88
C ILE A 53 8.37 3.48 0.15
N VAL A 54 7.25 4.12 -0.17
CA VAL A 54 6.45 4.89 0.78
C VAL A 54 5.15 4.13 1.01
N SER A 55 4.97 3.70 2.24
CA SER A 55 3.86 2.89 2.74
C SER A 55 3.36 3.41 4.08
N VAL A 56 2.22 2.89 4.53
CA VAL A 56 1.62 3.30 5.81
C VAL A 56 2.56 3.15 7.02
N PRO A 57 3.28 2.03 7.21
CA PRO A 57 4.28 1.92 8.27
C PRO A 57 5.31 3.05 8.26
N GLU A 58 5.86 3.41 7.11
CA GLU A 58 6.84 4.49 7.00
C GLU A 58 6.24 5.86 7.30
N LEU A 59 4.99 6.10 6.89
CA LEU A 59 4.27 7.34 7.21
C LEU A 59 4.02 7.50 8.71
N ARG A 60 3.67 6.42 9.42
CA ARG A 60 3.48 6.46 10.89
C ARG A 60 4.76 6.81 11.63
N ASN A 61 5.88 6.20 11.23
CA ASN A 61 7.18 6.45 11.85
C ASN A 61 7.57 7.93 11.81
N VAL A 62 7.29 8.61 10.70
CA VAL A 62 7.57 10.04 10.58
C VAL A 62 6.64 10.87 11.44
N LEU A 63 5.36 10.51 11.58
CA LEU A 63 4.42 11.30 12.39
C LEU A 63 4.65 11.22 13.89
N ASP A 64 5.24 10.12 14.36
CA ASP A 64 5.59 9.95 15.76
C ASP A 64 6.96 10.57 16.13
N ASP A 65 7.72 11.09 15.15
CA ASP A 65 9.00 11.77 15.40
C ASP A 65 8.77 13.21 15.90
N PRO A 66 9.35 13.63 17.05
CA PRO A 66 9.24 15.00 17.53
C PRO A 66 10.14 16.02 16.81
N GLU A 67 11.13 15.61 16.01
CA GLU A 67 12.10 16.47 15.31
C GLU A 67 11.89 16.52 13.78
N ILE A 68 10.64 16.36 13.32
CA ILE A 68 10.35 16.28 11.88
C ILE A 68 10.71 17.61 11.17
N PRO A 69 11.43 17.56 10.03
CA PRO A 69 11.70 18.74 9.21
C PRO A 69 10.42 19.41 8.69
N PRO A 70 10.42 20.74 8.48
CA PRO A 70 9.25 21.48 7.99
C PRO A 70 8.82 21.10 6.56
N VAL A 71 9.65 20.36 5.82
CA VAL A 71 9.34 19.77 4.51
C VAL A 71 9.90 18.36 4.49
N VAL A 72 9.00 17.37 4.39
CA VAL A 72 9.36 15.95 4.26
C VAL A 72 9.32 15.53 2.80
N ILE A 73 10.40 14.90 2.32
CA ILE A 73 10.50 14.31 0.98
C ILE A 73 10.55 12.78 1.06
N ALA A 74 10.34 12.09 -0.08
CA ALA A 74 10.32 10.63 -0.14
C ALA A 74 11.59 9.99 0.44
N ALA A 75 12.76 10.58 0.21
CA ALA A 75 14.03 10.09 0.74
C ALA A 75 14.08 10.06 2.27
N ASP A 76 13.33 10.94 2.94
CA ASP A 76 13.26 11.00 4.41
C ASP A 76 12.35 9.89 4.97
N LEU A 77 11.43 9.36 4.15
CA LEU A 77 10.48 8.31 4.53
C LEU A 77 11.04 6.90 4.33
N VAL A 78 11.92 6.76 3.34
CA VAL A 78 12.50 5.47 2.97
C VAL A 78 13.50 5.06 4.04
N SER A 79 13.25 3.92 4.68
CA SER A 79 14.16 3.34 5.67
C SER A 79 14.57 1.93 5.29
N GLY A 80 15.86 1.62 5.52
CA GLY A 80 16.41 0.29 5.24
C GLY A 80 16.49 -0.05 3.75
N THR A 81 16.63 -1.34 3.46
CA THR A 81 16.66 -1.88 2.09
C THR A 81 15.24 -2.22 1.67
N PRO A 82 14.74 -1.72 0.52
CA PRO A 82 13.39 -2.03 0.08
C PRO A 82 13.25 -3.53 -0.20
N ALA A 83 12.15 -4.12 0.26
CA ALA A 83 11.74 -5.44 -0.21
C ALA A 83 11.33 -5.34 -1.69
N PHE A 84 11.71 -6.34 -2.49
CA PHE A 84 11.36 -6.44 -3.90
C PHE A 84 11.25 -7.90 -4.33
N LEU A 85 10.63 -8.10 -5.48
CA LEU A 85 10.58 -9.38 -6.21
C LEU A 85 11.22 -9.21 -7.59
N GLU A 86 11.60 -10.32 -8.20
CA GLU A 86 11.98 -10.41 -9.62
C GLU A 86 10.84 -11.05 -10.44
N PRO A 87 10.74 -10.78 -11.76
CA PRO A 87 9.73 -11.37 -12.65
C PRO A 87 9.60 -12.90 -12.54
N ARG A 88 10.75 -13.57 -12.33
CA ARG A 88 10.87 -15.02 -12.23
C ARG A 88 10.55 -15.61 -10.86
N ASP A 89 10.43 -14.78 -9.83
CA ASP A 89 10.04 -15.27 -8.50
C ASP A 89 8.65 -15.90 -8.58
N THR A 90 8.37 -16.87 -7.72
CA THR A 90 7.07 -17.53 -7.70
C THR A 90 6.05 -16.72 -6.90
N LEU A 91 4.75 -16.98 -7.11
CA LEU A 91 3.73 -16.40 -6.23
C LEU A 91 3.84 -16.94 -4.80
N TYR A 92 4.49 -18.09 -4.59
CA TYR A 92 4.82 -18.57 -3.25
C TYR A 92 5.78 -17.63 -2.54
N ASP A 93 6.87 -17.24 -3.21
CA ASP A 93 7.85 -16.28 -2.70
C ASP A 93 7.18 -14.93 -2.39
N ALA A 94 6.28 -14.49 -3.27
CA ALA A 94 5.53 -13.26 -3.08
C ALA A 94 4.62 -13.32 -1.84
N VAL A 95 3.87 -14.41 -1.65
CA VAL A 95 2.98 -14.58 -0.49
C VAL A 95 3.79 -14.63 0.81
N ALA A 96 4.90 -15.37 0.82
CA ALA A 96 5.82 -15.40 1.96
C ALA A 96 6.33 -14.00 2.30
N LEU A 97 6.73 -13.22 1.30
CA LEU A 97 7.22 -11.85 1.48
C LEU A 97 6.13 -10.90 1.99
N PHE A 98 4.90 -11.01 1.49
CA PHE A 98 3.77 -10.23 2.02
C PHE A 98 3.51 -10.53 3.50
N GLN A 99 3.62 -11.79 3.91
CA GLN A 99 3.43 -12.19 5.31
C GLN A 99 4.58 -11.73 6.21
N GLU A 100 5.83 -11.95 5.79
CA GLU A 100 7.02 -11.59 6.55
C GLU A 100 7.10 -10.07 6.79
N LYS A 101 6.80 -9.28 5.76
CA LYS A 101 6.95 -7.81 5.81
C LYS A 101 5.65 -7.07 6.13
N GLY A 102 4.51 -7.76 6.19
CA GLY A 102 3.19 -7.13 6.38
C GLY A 102 2.82 -6.17 5.24
N LEU A 103 3.37 -6.38 4.05
CA LEU A 103 3.17 -5.52 2.88
C LEU A 103 1.94 -5.94 2.09
N GLU A 104 1.25 -4.96 1.49
CA GLU A 104 0.12 -5.23 0.57
C GLU A 104 0.53 -5.24 -0.90
N ALA A 105 1.67 -4.65 -1.21
CA ALA A 105 2.25 -4.57 -2.53
C ALA A 105 3.76 -4.61 -2.41
N VAL A 106 4.41 -5.20 -3.40
CA VAL A 106 5.86 -5.31 -3.44
C VAL A 106 6.32 -4.85 -4.82
N PRO A 107 7.34 -3.97 -4.91
CA PRO A 107 7.91 -3.58 -6.18
C PRO A 107 8.60 -4.77 -6.84
N VAL A 108 8.43 -4.88 -8.15
CA VAL A 108 9.11 -5.86 -8.97
C VAL A 108 10.24 -5.16 -9.71
N VAL A 109 11.45 -5.71 -9.62
CA VAL A 109 12.64 -5.22 -10.30
C VAL A 109 13.14 -6.23 -11.32
N GLU A 110 13.79 -5.77 -12.38
CA GLU A 110 14.37 -6.61 -13.44
C GLU A 110 15.28 -7.71 -12.85
N ASP A 111 16.16 -7.31 -11.93
CA ASP A 111 17.07 -8.19 -11.20
C ASP A 111 17.65 -7.48 -9.95
N ARG A 112 18.23 -8.27 -9.03
CA ARG A 112 18.93 -7.81 -7.82
C ARG A 112 20.11 -6.86 -8.05
N GLU A 113 20.78 -6.93 -9.20
CA GLU A 113 21.99 -6.13 -9.48
C GLU A 113 21.62 -4.72 -9.98
N THR A 114 20.65 -4.63 -10.89
CA THR A 114 20.25 -3.38 -11.53
C THR A 114 19.20 -2.62 -10.74
N LEU A 115 18.37 -3.34 -9.97
CA LEU A 115 17.17 -2.83 -9.29
C LEU A 115 16.25 -2.01 -10.19
N ARG A 116 16.27 -2.23 -11.50
CA ARG A 116 15.41 -1.50 -12.44
C ARG A 116 13.96 -1.85 -12.15
N PHE A 117 13.15 -0.87 -11.80
CA PHE A 117 11.73 -1.08 -11.52
C PHE A 117 10.97 -1.48 -12.79
N VAL A 118 10.21 -2.58 -12.73
CA VAL A 118 9.43 -3.12 -13.87
C VAL A 118 7.93 -3.25 -13.59
N GLY A 119 7.49 -3.14 -12.33
CA GLY A 119 6.08 -3.19 -11.97
C GLY A 119 5.85 -3.29 -10.47
N MET A 120 4.60 -3.46 -10.07
CA MET A 120 4.21 -3.80 -8.69
C MET A 120 3.43 -5.09 -8.70
N LEU A 121 3.65 -5.96 -7.71
CA LEU A 121 2.75 -7.06 -7.42
C LEU A 121 1.94 -6.70 -6.18
N THR A 122 0.62 -6.82 -6.24
CA THR A 122 -0.26 -6.57 -5.09
C THR A 122 -0.83 -7.88 -4.56
N ARG A 123 -1.07 -7.93 -3.25
CA ARG A 123 -1.71 -9.07 -2.57
C ARG A 123 -3.11 -9.34 -3.12
N SER A 124 -3.86 -8.29 -3.49
CA SER A 124 -5.18 -8.43 -4.13
C SER A 124 -5.07 -9.01 -5.54
N SER A 125 -4.10 -8.60 -6.35
CA SER A 125 -3.89 -9.18 -7.70
C SER A 125 -3.57 -10.67 -7.62
N VAL A 126 -2.77 -11.10 -6.64
CA VAL A 126 -2.51 -12.53 -6.39
C VAL A 126 -3.79 -13.25 -5.99
N TYR A 127 -4.55 -12.68 -5.03
CA TYR A 127 -5.82 -13.25 -4.58
C TYR A 127 -6.83 -13.43 -5.73
N ASP A 128 -7.03 -12.38 -6.54
CA ASP A 128 -7.98 -12.39 -7.65
C ASP A 128 -7.57 -13.41 -8.72
N THR A 129 -6.26 -13.55 -8.98
CA THR A 129 -5.72 -14.54 -9.91
C THR A 129 -6.01 -15.97 -9.44
N LEU A 130 -5.76 -16.26 -8.16
CA LEU A 130 -6.00 -17.58 -7.57
C LEU A 130 -7.49 -17.91 -7.51
N LYS A 131 -8.33 -16.94 -7.12
CA LYS A 131 -9.79 -17.09 -7.12
C LYS A 131 -10.30 -17.42 -8.52
N GLY A 132 -9.88 -16.65 -9.52
CA GLY A 132 -10.25 -16.91 -10.92
C GLY A 132 -9.77 -18.26 -11.42
N HIS A 133 -8.59 -18.73 -10.99
CA HIS A 133 -8.10 -20.07 -11.31
C HIS A 133 -9.02 -21.17 -10.76
N LEU A 134 -9.41 -21.06 -9.48
CA LEU A 134 -10.33 -22.01 -8.84
C LEU A 134 -11.70 -22.04 -9.51
N GLU A 135 -12.24 -20.88 -9.88
CA GLU A 135 -13.52 -20.79 -10.58
C GLU A 135 -13.46 -21.50 -11.95
N ARG A 136 -12.37 -21.33 -12.71
CA ARG A 136 -12.15 -22.03 -13.98
C ARG A 136 -12.03 -23.54 -13.79
N MET A 137 -11.28 -23.99 -12.78
CA MET A 137 -11.18 -25.42 -12.45
C MET A 137 -12.54 -26.02 -12.10
N ARG A 138 -13.32 -25.33 -11.25
CA ARG A 138 -14.67 -25.77 -10.85
C ARG A 138 -15.61 -25.89 -12.05
N ALA A 139 -15.60 -24.92 -12.94
CA ALA A 139 -16.42 -24.96 -14.16
C ALA A 139 -16.05 -26.15 -15.06
N SER A 140 -14.75 -26.47 -15.19
CA SER A 140 -14.28 -27.62 -15.97
C SER A 140 -14.71 -28.96 -15.37
N LEU A 141 -14.72 -29.09 -14.04
CA LEU A 141 -15.05 -30.34 -13.34
C LEU A 141 -16.54 -30.64 -13.27
N LEU A 142 -17.39 -29.61 -13.25
CA LEU A 142 -18.86 -29.77 -13.27
C LEU A 142 -19.37 -30.34 -14.62
N SER A 143 -18.57 -30.24 -15.69
CA SER A 143 -18.93 -30.77 -17.01
C SER A 143 -18.65 -32.29 -17.16
N GLU A 144 -17.85 -32.89 -16.27
CA GLU A 144 -17.33 -34.27 -16.41
C GLU A 144 -17.49 -35.11 -15.12
N HIS A 145 -18.66 -35.18 -14.49
CA HIS A 145 -19.08 -36.21 -13.49
C HIS A 145 -18.11 -36.68 -12.36
N ALA A 146 -16.99 -36.02 -12.07
CA ALA A 146 -15.95 -36.52 -11.16
C ALA A 146 -15.99 -35.85 -9.77
N GLY A 147 -17.10 -36.02 -9.05
CA GLY A 147 -17.37 -35.35 -7.77
C GLY A 147 -16.52 -35.77 -6.55
N ILE A 148 -15.61 -36.75 -6.67
CA ILE A 148 -14.94 -37.37 -5.51
C ILE A 148 -13.44 -37.04 -5.41
N ALA A 149 -12.75 -36.71 -6.51
CA ALA A 149 -11.32 -36.39 -6.48
C ALA A 149 -11.01 -34.94 -6.05
N ALA A 150 -12.02 -34.06 -5.96
CA ALA A 150 -11.85 -32.62 -5.80
C ALA A 150 -11.73 -32.12 -4.35
N ILE A 151 -11.84 -33.00 -3.34
CA ILE A 151 -11.92 -32.59 -1.93
C ILE A 151 -10.53 -32.36 -1.30
N GLU A 152 -9.47 -33.00 -1.80
CA GLU A 152 -8.13 -32.91 -1.18
C GLU A 152 -7.30 -31.72 -1.66
N GLU A 153 -7.35 -31.34 -2.95
CA GLU A 153 -6.53 -30.23 -3.49
C GLU A 153 -7.12 -28.84 -3.16
N GLN A 154 -8.39 -28.78 -2.73
CA GLN A 154 -9.10 -27.53 -2.44
C GLN A 154 -8.82 -26.96 -1.05
N SER A 155 -8.39 -27.76 -0.07
CA SER A 155 -8.23 -27.25 1.31
C SER A 155 -7.04 -26.30 1.46
N GLU A 156 -5.94 -26.59 0.76
CA GLU A 156 -4.69 -25.82 0.84
C GLU A 156 -4.89 -24.42 0.25
N LEU A 157 -5.57 -24.33 -0.89
CA LEU A 157 -5.92 -23.06 -1.55
C LEU A 157 -6.95 -22.24 -0.75
N VAL A 158 -7.97 -22.89 -0.18
CA VAL A 158 -8.96 -22.21 0.68
C VAL A 158 -8.30 -21.67 1.94
N HIS A 159 -7.39 -22.42 2.55
CA HIS A 159 -6.62 -21.97 3.71
C HIS A 159 -5.73 -20.76 3.36
N LEU A 160 -5.08 -20.80 2.20
CA LEU A 160 -4.26 -19.70 1.70
C LEU A 160 -5.09 -18.42 1.44
N LEU A 161 -6.26 -18.56 0.80
CA LEU A 161 -7.18 -17.44 0.59
C LEU A 161 -7.68 -16.86 1.93
N GLY A 162 -7.95 -17.71 2.92
CA GLY A 162 -8.26 -17.30 4.29
C GLY A 162 -7.15 -16.46 4.92
N ALA A 163 -5.90 -16.94 4.85
CA ALA A 163 -4.72 -16.22 5.34
C ALA A 163 -4.46 -14.90 4.58
N MET A 164 -4.84 -14.81 3.30
CA MET A 164 -4.72 -13.58 2.52
C MET A 164 -5.75 -12.51 2.91
N SER A 165 -6.91 -12.89 3.45
CA SER A 165 -8.03 -12.00 3.77
C SER A 165 -7.92 -11.27 5.12
N SER A 166 -7.09 -11.75 6.04
CA SER A 166 -7.02 -11.24 7.42
C SER A 166 -5.76 -10.41 7.67
N VAL A 167 -5.71 -9.16 7.22
CA VAL A 167 -4.92 -8.12 7.90
C VAL A 167 -5.68 -6.79 7.77
N GLU A 168 -6.09 -6.23 8.89
CA GLU A 168 -6.63 -4.87 8.97
C GLU A 168 -5.53 -3.87 8.64
N THR A 169 -5.74 -3.16 7.54
CA THR A 169 -4.72 -2.36 6.89
C THR A 169 -5.27 -0.97 6.64
N GLY A 170 -4.97 -0.05 7.57
CA GLY A 170 -5.52 1.30 7.54
C GLY A 170 -5.38 2.07 6.21
N SER A 171 -6.47 2.71 5.77
CA SER A 171 -6.61 3.41 4.49
C SER A 171 -6.43 4.92 4.63
N VAL A 172 -6.08 5.62 3.53
CA VAL A 172 -5.99 7.08 3.52
C VAL A 172 -7.30 7.70 3.06
N GLU A 173 -7.92 8.47 3.94
CA GLU A 173 -9.16 9.19 3.69
C GLU A 173 -8.90 10.70 3.57
N ARG A 174 -9.67 11.34 2.69
CA ARG A 174 -9.70 12.80 2.54
C ARG A 174 -10.90 13.34 3.28
N VAL A 175 -10.67 14.02 4.39
CA VAL A 175 -11.74 14.58 5.24
C VAL A 175 -11.75 16.10 5.11
N PRO A 176 -12.78 16.71 4.50
CA PRO A 176 -12.87 18.16 4.42
C PRO A 176 -13.06 18.78 5.82
N VAL A 177 -12.41 19.91 6.08
CA VAL A 177 -12.58 20.68 7.31
C VAL A 177 -13.89 21.45 7.22
N GLY A 178 -14.92 20.95 7.90
CA GLY A 178 -16.20 21.63 8.07
C GLY A 178 -16.19 22.69 9.19
N PRO A 179 -17.30 23.44 9.36
CA PRO A 179 -17.39 24.54 10.33
C PRO A 179 -17.17 24.10 11.79
N GLU A 180 -17.37 22.82 12.11
CA GLU A 180 -17.13 22.26 13.45
C GLU A 180 -15.65 22.15 13.82
N LEU A 181 -14.78 22.04 12.81
CA LEU A 181 -13.33 21.89 12.96
C LEU A 181 -12.60 23.20 12.63
N ALA A 182 -13.22 24.08 11.84
CA ALA A 182 -12.65 25.36 11.47
C ALA A 182 -12.32 26.23 12.69
N GLY A 183 -11.14 26.83 12.69
CA GLY A 183 -10.62 27.65 13.80
C GLY A 183 -10.00 26.86 14.96
N ARG A 184 -10.17 25.54 15.01
CA ARG A 184 -9.54 24.66 16.02
C ARG A 184 -8.27 24.04 15.47
N SER A 185 -7.31 23.75 16.33
CA SER A 185 -6.07 23.03 16.00
C SER A 185 -6.21 21.52 16.19
N LEU A 186 -5.34 20.74 15.54
CA LEU A 186 -5.32 19.27 15.72
C LEU A 186 -5.09 18.87 17.18
N ARG A 187 -4.30 19.64 17.93
CA ARG A 187 -4.06 19.45 19.37
C ARG A 187 -5.32 19.65 20.21
N GLU A 188 -6.16 20.64 19.88
CA GLU A 188 -7.42 20.90 20.59
C GLU A 188 -8.54 19.93 20.23
N ILE A 189 -8.47 19.33 19.04
CA ILE A 189 -9.43 18.30 18.60
C ILE A 189 -9.05 16.93 19.18
N ASP A 190 -7.75 16.70 19.42
CA ASP A 190 -7.17 15.41 19.81
C ASP A 190 -7.63 14.30 18.84
N TYR A 191 -7.47 14.57 17.53
CA TYR A 191 -8.07 13.80 16.43
C TYR A 191 -7.80 12.29 16.54
N ARG A 192 -6.59 11.93 17.01
CA ARG A 192 -6.18 10.56 17.29
C ARG A 192 -7.10 9.87 18.31
N LYS A 193 -7.44 10.55 19.41
CA LYS A 193 -8.33 9.99 20.45
C LYS A 193 -9.81 10.11 20.14
N THR A 194 -10.26 11.24 19.59
CA THR A 194 -11.70 11.47 19.34
C THR A 194 -12.22 10.68 18.15
N ARG A 195 -11.39 10.44 17.12
CA ARG A 195 -11.82 9.79 15.87
C ARG A 195 -11.08 8.50 15.55
N GLY A 196 -10.15 8.06 16.40
CA GLY A 196 -9.41 6.81 16.20
C GLY A 196 -8.52 6.81 14.97
N ALA A 197 -8.15 7.99 14.46
CA ALA A 197 -7.49 8.13 13.18
C ALA A 197 -6.37 9.17 13.25
N GLU A 198 -5.35 9.02 12.43
CA GLU A 198 -4.14 9.85 12.47
C GLU A 198 -4.09 10.82 11.29
N VAL A 199 -3.80 12.09 11.54
CA VAL A 199 -3.72 13.09 10.46
C VAL A 199 -2.29 13.12 9.90
N LEU A 200 -2.13 12.67 8.65
CA LEU A 200 -0.85 12.60 7.95
C LEU A 200 -0.39 13.95 7.41
N ALA A 201 -1.34 14.74 6.87
CA ALA A 201 -1.05 16.04 6.26
C ALA A 201 -2.33 16.90 6.17
N ILE A 202 -2.14 18.21 6.02
CA ILE A 202 -3.23 19.15 5.74
C ILE A 202 -3.02 19.72 4.33
N GLN A 203 -3.99 19.53 3.44
CA GLN A 203 -4.04 20.24 2.17
C GLN A 203 -4.76 21.57 2.36
N THR A 204 -4.08 22.69 2.14
CA THR A 204 -4.69 24.01 2.22
C THR A 204 -5.59 24.29 1.02
N ARG A 205 -6.42 25.33 1.11
CA ARG A 205 -7.22 25.83 -0.01
C ARG A 205 -6.39 26.12 -1.28
N GLU A 206 -5.12 26.51 -1.13
CA GLU A 206 -4.21 26.74 -2.27
C GLU A 206 -3.57 25.45 -2.80
N ARG A 207 -4.08 24.28 -2.40
CA ARG A 207 -3.55 22.95 -2.73
C ARG A 207 -2.11 22.71 -2.26
N ARG A 208 -1.64 23.48 -1.29
CA ARG A 208 -0.35 23.23 -0.61
C ARG A 208 -0.55 22.16 0.45
N PHE A 209 0.38 21.22 0.54
CA PHE A 209 0.36 20.21 1.59
C PHE A 209 1.31 20.62 2.70
N LEU A 210 0.78 20.68 3.93
CA LEU A 210 1.54 20.88 5.15
C LEU A 210 1.91 19.50 5.69
N CYS A 211 3.18 19.16 5.58
CA CYS A 211 3.71 17.88 6.00
C CYS A 211 5.12 18.05 6.59
N PRO A 212 5.30 17.75 7.88
CA PRO A 212 4.27 17.33 8.85
C PRO A 212 3.28 18.47 9.13
N PRO A 213 2.04 18.17 9.52
CA PRO A 213 1.11 19.21 9.95
C PRO A 213 1.52 19.74 11.33
N ASP A 214 1.65 21.06 11.48
CA ASP A 214 1.81 21.67 12.81
C ASP A 214 0.54 21.43 13.64
N PRO A 215 0.62 20.68 14.76
CA PRO A 215 -0.56 20.34 15.55
C PRO A 215 -1.19 21.53 16.26
N SER A 216 -0.47 22.66 16.37
CA SER A 216 -0.93 23.90 17.02
C SER A 216 -1.60 24.87 16.03
N ARG A 217 -1.45 24.64 14.71
CA ARG A 217 -2.03 25.50 13.69
C ARG A 217 -3.57 25.36 13.68
N PRO A 218 -4.34 26.46 13.72
CA PRO A 218 -5.78 26.41 13.51
C PRO A 218 -6.13 25.93 12.09
N LEU A 219 -7.10 25.03 11.97
CA LEU A 219 -7.60 24.56 10.69
C LEU A 219 -8.44 25.65 10.02
N ALA A 220 -8.20 25.90 8.73
CA ALA A 220 -8.96 26.87 7.96
C ALA A 220 -10.15 26.21 7.24
N GLU A 221 -11.21 26.98 6.99
CA GLU A 221 -12.30 26.54 6.14
C GLU A 221 -11.78 26.32 4.70
N GLY A 222 -12.03 25.13 4.16
CA GLY A 222 -11.46 24.69 2.87
C GLY A 222 -10.12 23.97 2.97
N ASP A 223 -9.55 23.78 4.17
CA ASP A 223 -8.51 22.78 4.39
C ASP A 223 -9.11 21.37 4.21
N VAL A 224 -8.30 20.41 3.75
CA VAL A 224 -8.64 18.99 3.67
C VAL A 224 -7.61 18.20 4.46
N LEU A 225 -8.08 17.44 5.43
CA LEU A 225 -7.23 16.55 6.22
C LEU A 225 -7.01 15.25 5.45
N LEU A 226 -5.76 14.81 5.39
CA LEU A 226 -5.41 13.46 4.97
C LEU A 226 -5.27 12.60 6.21
N VAL A 227 -6.18 11.66 6.37
CA VAL A 227 -6.35 10.87 7.58
C VAL A 227 -6.02 9.42 7.28
N LEU A 228 -5.29 8.77 8.17
CA LEU A 228 -5.07 7.34 8.18
C LEU A 228 -6.03 6.69 9.20
N SER A 229 -7.02 5.96 8.68
CA SER A 229 -8.01 5.22 9.48
C SER A 229 -7.60 3.76 9.55
N SER A 230 -7.47 3.17 10.75
CA SER A 230 -7.14 1.74 10.94
C SER A 230 -8.38 0.86 10.87
#